data_AF-A0A7C9BR61-F1
#
_entry.id   AF-A0A7C9BR61-F1
#
_cell.length_a   1.000
_cell.length_b   1.000
_cell.length_c   1.000
_cell.angle_alpha   90.00
_cell.angle_beta   90.00
_cell.angle_gamma   90.00
#
_symmetry.space_group_name_H-M   'P 1'
#
loop_
_entity.id
_entity.type
_entity.pdbx_description
1 polymer ?
#
loop_
_entity_poly.entity_id
_entity_poly.type
_entity_poly.pdbx_seq_one_letter_code
_entity_poly.pdbx_strand_id
1 'polypeptide(L)'
;MSASSSQKFIARNRAPRVQIEYDVEVYGSEKKVELPFVMGVLADLSGKHPVEPLPAVSDRRFLDIDIDNFDERMKAIRPRVAFAVANTLTGEGQMMVDMTFESMEDFSPAAIARKVEPLRQLLEARTQLANLQTYMDGKSGAEALVTQLLQDPALLKSLAAAPKPERQENGAADAESAN
;
A
#
# COMPACT_ATOMS: atom_id res chain seq x y z
N MET A 1 22.25 -44.69 -61.24
CA MET A 1 21.24 -43.62 -61.16
C MET A 1 20.64 -43.64 -59.76
N SER A 2 21.07 -42.74 -58.88
CA SER A 2 20.31 -42.33 -57.68
C SER A 2 20.71 -40.88 -57.40
N ALA A 3 19.75 -39.99 -57.56
CA ALA A 3 19.95 -38.55 -57.65
C ALA A 3 20.50 -37.99 -56.32
N SER A 4 21.73 -37.48 -56.37
CA SER A 4 22.30 -36.68 -55.29
C SER A 4 21.36 -35.53 -54.97
N SER A 5 20.79 -35.53 -53.75
CA SER A 5 19.72 -34.63 -53.33
C SER A 5 20.09 -33.16 -53.59
N SER A 6 19.30 -32.51 -54.44
CA SER A 6 19.42 -31.09 -54.81
C SER A 6 19.36 -30.15 -53.60
N GLN A 7 18.89 -30.64 -52.45
CA GLN A 7 18.88 -29.93 -51.17
C GLN A 7 20.29 -29.73 -50.56
N LYS A 8 21.27 -30.60 -50.86
CA LYS A 8 22.66 -30.45 -50.37
C LYS A 8 23.49 -29.45 -51.18
N PHE A 9 23.05 -29.09 -52.39
CA PHE A 9 23.74 -28.12 -53.25
C PHE A 9 23.37 -26.67 -52.90
N ILE A 10 22.13 -26.43 -52.45
CA ILE A 10 21.65 -25.11 -52.01
C ILE A 10 22.35 -24.64 -50.72
N ALA A 11 22.95 -25.54 -49.95
CA ALA A 11 23.74 -25.20 -48.75
C ALA A 11 25.17 -24.73 -49.07
N ARG A 12 25.68 -24.94 -50.29
CA ARG A 12 27.07 -24.60 -50.67
C ARG A 12 27.23 -23.24 -51.35
N ASN A 13 26.13 -22.56 -51.69
CA ASN A 13 26.16 -21.23 -52.28
C ASN A 13 25.61 -20.16 -51.32
N ARG A 14 26.19 -20.09 -50.12
CA ARG A 14 26.16 -18.85 -49.37
C ARG A 14 27.58 -18.33 -49.37
N ALA A 15 27.80 -17.21 -50.06
CA ALA A 15 29.09 -16.54 -50.07
C ALA A 15 29.57 -16.36 -48.61
N PRO A 16 30.86 -16.59 -48.30
CA PRO A 16 31.39 -16.38 -46.97
C PRO A 16 31.01 -14.98 -46.51
N ARG A 17 30.19 -14.87 -45.47
CA ARG A 17 29.90 -13.56 -44.87
C ARG A 17 31.11 -13.18 -44.07
N VAL A 18 31.81 -12.16 -44.54
CA VAL A 18 32.87 -11.51 -43.77
C VAL A 18 32.18 -10.90 -42.55
N GLN A 19 32.47 -11.43 -41.36
CA GLN A 19 32.17 -10.73 -40.13
C GLN A 19 33.21 -9.62 -40.02
N ILE A 20 32.77 -8.38 -40.26
CA ILE A 20 33.59 -7.20 -40.04
C ILE A 20 33.37 -6.83 -38.58
N GLU A 21 34.27 -7.30 -37.71
CA GLU A 21 34.37 -6.78 -36.36
C GLU A 21 35.22 -5.51 -36.42
N TYR A 22 34.64 -4.40 -35.98
CA TYR A 22 35.37 -3.15 -35.78
C TYR A 22 35.94 -3.18 -34.37
N ASP A 23 37.17 -3.69 -34.24
CA ASP A 23 37.89 -3.61 -32.98
C ASP A 23 38.40 -2.18 -32.80
N VAL A 24 37.70 -1.41 -31.97
CA VAL A 24 38.09 -0.04 -31.64
C VAL A 24 39.21 -0.12 -30.62
N GLU A 25 40.45 -0.16 -31.08
CA GLU A 25 41.61 0.12 -30.22
C GLU A 25 41.50 1.59 -29.78
N VAL A 26 40.83 1.81 -28.65
CA VAL A 26 40.87 3.09 -27.93
C VAL A 26 42.28 3.27 -27.39
N TYR A 27 43.14 3.87 -28.23
CA TYR A 27 44.54 4.21 -28.00
C TYR A 27 44.72 5.05 -26.73
N GLY A 28 44.69 4.41 -25.57
CA GLY A 28 44.90 5.05 -24.28
C GLY A 28 43.99 6.26 -24.01
N SER A 29 42.85 6.38 -24.69
CA SER A 29 41.93 7.48 -24.44
C SER A 29 41.30 7.25 -23.07
N GLU A 30 41.64 8.12 -22.12
CA GLU A 30 41.08 8.12 -20.78
C GLU A 30 39.56 8.16 -20.89
N LYS A 31 38.92 7.00 -20.67
CA LYS A 31 37.47 6.93 -20.52
C LYS A 31 37.15 7.77 -19.30
N LYS A 32 36.60 8.97 -19.53
CA LYS A 32 36.16 9.87 -18.47
C LYS A 32 35.01 9.19 -17.73
N VAL A 33 35.33 8.52 -16.63
CA VAL A 33 34.33 7.90 -15.76
C VAL A 33 33.79 9.03 -14.89
N GLU A 34 32.55 9.43 -15.15
CA GLU A 34 31.85 10.38 -14.30
C GLU A 34 31.31 9.63 -13.07
N LEU A 35 31.75 10.05 -11.89
CA LEU A 35 31.22 9.52 -10.64
C LEU A 35 29.78 10.04 -10.45
N PRO A 36 28.84 9.19 -10.01
CA PRO A 36 27.49 9.63 -9.72
C PRO A 36 27.52 10.68 -8.61
N PHE A 37 26.73 11.75 -8.77
CA PHE A 37 26.54 12.75 -7.73
C PHE A 37 25.67 12.18 -6.62
N VAL A 38 26.27 11.81 -5.49
CA VAL A 38 25.58 11.29 -4.31
C VAL A 38 25.45 12.40 -3.27
N MET A 39 24.23 12.65 -2.80
CA MET A 39 23.93 13.63 -1.76
C MET A 39 23.63 12.93 -0.44
N GLY A 40 24.42 13.22 0.59
CA GLY A 40 24.14 12.78 1.95
C GLY A 40 23.19 13.74 2.66
N VAL A 41 22.05 13.24 3.16
CA VAL A 41 21.10 13.99 3.98
C VAL A 41 21.21 13.56 5.43
N LEU A 42 21.47 14.50 6.33
CA LEU A 42 21.52 14.28 7.78
C LEU A 42 20.29 14.91 8.42
N ALA A 43 19.38 14.08 8.94
CA ALA A 43 18.15 14.52 9.57
C ALA A 43 17.71 13.55 10.68
N ASP A 44 16.89 14.04 11.62
CA ASP A 44 16.15 13.18 12.55
C ASP A 44 14.89 12.65 11.87
N LEU A 45 14.94 11.38 11.47
CA LEU A 45 13.85 10.70 10.74
C LEU A 45 13.08 9.69 11.62
N SER A 46 13.54 9.45 12.84
CA SER A 46 12.94 8.48 13.77
C SER A 46 11.75 9.02 14.56
N GLY A 47 11.55 10.33 14.53
CA GLY A 47 10.49 11.00 15.29
C GLY A 47 10.81 11.11 16.78
N LYS A 48 9.84 11.61 17.55
CA LYS A 48 10.01 11.84 18.99
C LYS A 48 9.70 10.56 19.76
N HIS A 49 10.65 10.12 20.57
CA HIS A 49 10.56 8.90 21.38
C HIS A 49 10.45 7.60 20.54
N PRO A 50 11.54 7.21 19.85
CA PRO A 50 11.59 5.91 19.20
C PRO A 50 11.43 4.81 20.26
N VAL A 51 10.77 3.70 19.88
CA VAL A 51 10.53 2.56 20.78
C VAL A 51 11.86 1.93 21.20
N GLU A 52 12.84 1.95 20.30
CA GLU A 52 14.19 1.46 20.53
C GLU A 52 15.19 2.63 20.57
N PRO A 53 16.14 2.65 21.51
CA PRO A 53 17.20 3.65 21.54
C PRO A 53 18.01 3.61 20.25
N LEU A 54 18.23 4.78 19.65
CA LEU A 54 19.05 4.88 18.44
C LEU A 54 20.52 4.58 18.76
N PRO A 55 21.26 3.90 17.87
CA PRO A 55 22.70 3.73 18.00
C PRO A 55 23.44 5.07 18.13
N ALA A 56 24.65 5.04 18.69
CA ALA A 56 25.52 6.20 18.70
C ALA A 56 25.78 6.68 17.26
N VAL A 57 25.97 7.99 17.08
CA VAL A 57 26.14 8.59 15.74
C VAL A 57 27.32 7.96 14.98
N SER A 58 28.38 7.55 15.67
CA SER A 58 29.54 6.85 15.10
C SER A 58 29.20 5.49 14.47
N ASP A 59 28.15 4.84 14.95
CA ASP A 59 27.78 3.47 14.56
C ASP A 59 26.70 3.47 13.46
N ARG A 60 26.16 4.65 13.14
CA ARG A 60 25.14 4.83 12.11
C ARG A 60 25.79 4.82 10.73
N ARG A 61 25.24 4.01 9.83
CA ARG A 61 25.67 3.96 8.42
C ARG A 61 24.72 4.80 7.56
N PHE A 62 25.27 5.41 6.51
CA PHE A 62 24.44 5.94 5.44
C PHE A 62 23.73 4.79 4.74
N LEU A 63 22.44 4.98 4.50
CA LEU A 63 21.60 4.05 3.77
C LEU A 63 21.13 4.73 2.50
N ASP A 64 21.22 4.02 1.39
CA ASP A 64 20.70 4.52 0.12
C ASP A 64 19.16 4.49 0.15
N ILE A 65 18.58 5.60 -0.28
CA ILE A 65 17.14 5.83 -0.40
C ILE A 65 16.84 6.16 -1.86
N ASP A 66 15.93 5.40 -2.45
CA ASP A 66 15.44 5.60 -3.81
C ASP A 66 13.91 5.39 -3.84
N ILE A 67 13.28 5.69 -4.97
CA ILE A 67 11.82 5.58 -5.18
C ILE A 67 11.33 4.15 -4.91
N ASP A 68 12.16 3.15 -5.24
CA ASP A 68 11.79 1.74 -5.11
C ASP A 68 11.89 1.19 -3.68
N ASN A 69 12.69 1.82 -2.81
CA ASN A 69 12.98 1.29 -1.45
C ASN A 69 12.53 2.21 -0.31
N PHE A 70 11.93 3.37 -0.62
CA PHE A 70 11.56 4.39 0.36
C PHE A 70 10.68 3.84 1.49
N ASP A 71 9.62 3.11 1.13
CA ASP A 71 8.70 2.53 2.12
C ASP A 71 9.37 1.44 2.97
N GLU A 72 10.26 0.62 2.38
CA GLU A 72 11.03 -0.36 3.14
C GLU A 72 11.95 0.33 4.16
N ARG A 73 12.62 1.42 3.74
CA ARG A 73 13.47 2.22 4.62
C ARG A 73 12.67 2.88 5.74
N MET A 74 11.51 3.44 5.42
CA MET A 74 10.61 4.04 6.40
C MET A 74 10.14 2.99 7.42
N LYS A 75 9.71 1.82 6.94
CA LYS A 75 9.31 0.71 7.80
C LYS A 75 10.43 0.19 8.69
N ALA A 76 11.68 0.23 8.25
CA ALA A 76 12.82 -0.14 9.08
C ALA A 76 13.11 0.90 10.19
N ILE A 77 12.98 2.19 9.87
CA ILE A 77 13.17 3.29 10.83
C ILE A 77 12.03 3.34 11.86
N ARG A 78 10.81 2.98 11.46
CA ARG A 78 9.57 3.08 12.27
C ARG A 78 9.41 4.46 12.92
N PRO A 79 9.30 5.55 12.14
CA PRO A 79 9.07 6.87 12.70
C PRO A 79 7.85 6.85 13.62
N ARG A 80 8.03 7.21 14.88
CA ARG A 80 6.97 7.22 15.88
C ARG A 80 6.64 8.63 16.31
N VAL A 81 5.35 8.86 16.49
CA VAL A 81 4.79 10.13 16.93
C VAL A 81 3.89 9.87 18.12
N ALA A 82 4.31 10.36 19.28
CA ALA A 82 3.57 10.27 20.52
C ALA A 82 3.45 11.64 21.19
N PHE A 83 2.29 12.29 21.10
CA PHE A 83 2.03 13.59 21.75
C PHE A 83 0.55 13.84 22.04
N ALA A 84 0.29 14.80 22.93
CA ALA A 84 -1.06 15.24 23.27
C ALA A 84 -1.57 16.28 22.25
N VAL A 85 -2.81 16.12 21.79
CA VAL A 85 -3.51 17.09 20.92
C VAL A 85 -4.81 17.55 21.56
N ALA A 86 -5.28 18.74 21.22
CA ALA A 86 -6.58 19.21 21.68
C ALA A 86 -7.70 18.28 21.18
N ASN A 87 -8.58 17.85 22.07
CA ASN A 87 -9.68 16.94 21.72
C ASN A 87 -10.86 17.71 21.13
N THR A 88 -11.02 17.64 19.81
CA THR A 88 -12.13 18.27 19.08
C THR A 88 -13.38 17.38 18.99
N LEU A 89 -13.34 16.12 19.43
CA LEU A 89 -14.50 15.22 19.40
C LEU A 89 -15.49 15.53 20.54
N THR A 90 -14.97 15.73 21.75
CA THR A 90 -15.78 16.08 22.92
C THR A 90 -15.75 17.58 23.22
N GLY A 91 -14.80 18.32 22.64
CA GLY A 91 -14.59 19.75 22.91
C GLY A 91 -13.85 20.04 24.22
N GLU A 92 -13.47 19.02 24.97
CA GLU A 92 -12.82 19.15 26.29
C GLU A 92 -11.58 18.26 26.41
N GLY A 93 -10.53 18.82 27.02
CA GLY A 93 -9.31 18.09 27.37
C GLY A 93 -8.32 17.89 26.22
N GLN A 94 -7.39 16.96 26.43
CA GLN A 94 -6.37 16.56 25.48
C GLN A 94 -6.53 15.08 25.15
N MET A 95 -6.27 14.72 23.90
CA MET A 95 -6.23 13.36 23.39
C MET A 95 -4.77 12.97 23.17
N MET A 96 -4.35 11.86 23.78
CA MET A 96 -3.03 11.30 23.48
C MET A 96 -3.09 10.57 22.14
N VAL A 97 -2.18 10.93 21.24
CA VAL A 97 -2.00 10.27 19.96
C VAL A 97 -0.67 9.55 19.98
N ASP A 98 -0.69 8.27 19.64
CA ASP A 98 0.50 7.43 19.50
C ASP A 98 0.36 6.62 18.21
N MET A 99 1.26 6.87 17.26
CA MET A 99 1.24 6.21 15.96
C MET A 99 2.65 5.98 15.44
N THR A 100 2.79 4.89 14.69
CA THR A 100 4.01 4.55 13.95
C THR A 100 3.69 4.55 12.45
N PHE A 101 4.60 5.13 11.67
CA PHE A 101 4.50 5.20 10.22
C PHE A 101 5.34 4.08 9.59
N GLU A 102 4.78 3.44 8.56
CA GLU A 102 5.45 2.37 7.81
C GLU A 102 5.64 2.70 6.33
N SER A 103 4.79 3.56 5.76
CA SER A 103 4.85 3.96 4.35
C SER A 103 4.44 5.42 4.17
N MET A 104 4.67 5.97 2.98
CA MET A 104 4.25 7.34 2.67
C MET A 104 2.71 7.51 2.70
N GLU A 105 1.94 6.44 2.44
CA GLU A 105 0.47 6.47 2.49
C GLU A 105 -0.06 6.73 3.91
N ASP A 106 0.71 6.36 4.94
CA ASP A 106 0.33 6.55 6.34
C ASP A 106 0.20 8.04 6.73
N PHE A 107 0.77 8.96 5.96
CA PHE A 107 0.59 10.40 6.15
C PHE A 107 -0.76 10.93 5.62
N SER A 108 -1.53 10.10 4.93
CA SER A 108 -2.87 10.48 4.48
C SER A 108 -3.83 10.61 5.67
N PRO A 109 -4.78 11.58 5.66
CA PRO A 109 -5.74 11.74 6.75
C PRO A 109 -6.58 10.48 7.02
N ALA A 110 -6.87 9.70 5.97
CA ALA A 110 -7.61 8.45 6.09
C ALA A 110 -6.81 7.38 6.84
N ALA A 111 -5.52 7.22 6.55
CA ALA A 111 -4.65 6.29 7.25
C ALA A 111 -4.43 6.72 8.72
N ILE A 112 -4.22 8.02 8.96
CA ILE A 112 -4.11 8.58 10.31
C ILE A 112 -5.39 8.30 11.13
N ALA A 113 -6.56 8.56 10.56
CA ALA A 113 -7.84 8.30 11.23
C ALA A 113 -8.04 6.82 11.57
N ARG A 114 -7.50 5.88 10.76
CA ARG A 114 -7.53 4.44 11.06
C ARG A 114 -6.61 4.05 12.23
N LYS A 115 -5.48 4.74 12.42
CA LYS A 115 -4.52 4.46 13.51
C LYS A 115 -4.95 5.03 14.86
N VAL A 116 -5.81 6.04 14.88
CA VAL A 116 -6.33 6.67 16.12
C VAL A 116 -7.67 6.03 16.50
N GLU A 117 -7.70 5.26 17.59
CA GLU A 117 -8.85 4.42 17.96
C GLU A 117 -10.21 5.15 17.99
N PRO A 118 -10.36 6.32 18.65
CA PRO A 118 -11.62 7.08 18.60
C PRO A 118 -12.06 7.48 17.18
N LEU A 119 -11.11 7.84 16.31
CA LEU A 119 -11.40 8.24 14.94
C LEU A 119 -11.71 7.04 14.04
N ARG A 120 -11.07 5.89 14.30
CA ARG A 120 -11.31 4.64 13.57
C ARG A 120 -12.77 4.20 13.69
N GLN A 121 -13.34 4.27 14.89
CA GLN A 121 -14.75 3.92 15.12
C GLN A 121 -15.71 4.84 14.35
N LEU A 122 -15.42 6.15 14.33
CA LEU A 122 -16.21 7.12 13.56
C LEU A 122 -16.08 6.90 12.05
N LEU A 123 -14.88 6.56 11.58
CA LEU A 123 -14.62 6.24 10.19
C LEU A 123 -15.38 4.97 9.77
N GLU A 124 -15.37 3.93 10.59
CA GLU A 124 -16.12 2.69 10.36
C GLU A 124 -17.62 2.92 10.32
N ALA A 125 -18.16 3.69 11.27
CA ALA A 125 -19.56 4.07 11.28
C ALA A 125 -19.94 4.84 9.99
N ARG A 126 -19.10 5.79 9.57
CA ARG A 126 -19.30 6.52 8.30
C ARG A 126 -19.29 5.58 7.09
N THR A 127 -18.37 4.63 7.03
CA THR A 127 -18.32 3.64 5.94
C THR A 127 -19.55 2.74 5.93
N GLN A 128 -20.02 2.29 7.10
CA GLN A 128 -21.24 1.50 7.21
C GLN A 128 -22.47 2.28 6.75
N LEU A 129 -22.57 3.57 7.13
CA LEU A 129 -23.66 4.45 6.69
C LEU A 129 -23.62 4.72 5.19
N ALA A 130 -22.43 4.94 4.61
CA ALA A 130 -22.27 5.12 3.17
C ALA A 130 -22.69 3.85 2.40
N ASN A 131 -22.28 2.67 2.87
CA ASN A 131 -22.68 1.40 2.29
C ASN A 131 -24.20 1.20 2.39
N LEU A 132 -24.80 1.52 3.54
CA LEU A 132 -26.25 1.48 3.73
C LEU A 132 -26.96 2.38 2.74
N GLN A 133 -26.48 3.61 2.55
CA GLN A 133 -27.03 4.55 1.57
C GLN A 133 -27.00 3.96 0.15
N THR A 134 -25.88 3.35 -0.26
CA THR A 134 -25.77 2.66 -1.56
C THR A 134 -26.73 1.48 -1.68
N TYR A 135 -26.97 0.72 -0.60
CA TYR A 135 -27.92 -0.40 -0.62
C TYR A 135 -29.38 0.03 -0.64
N MET A 136 -29.68 1.21 -0.11
CA MET A 136 -31.01 1.81 -0.09
C MET A 136 -31.34 2.52 -1.41
N ASP A 137 -30.33 3.00 -2.13
CA ASP A 137 -30.49 3.60 -3.45
C ASP A 137 -31.20 2.63 -4.42
N GLY A 138 -32.40 3.01 -4.87
CA GLY A 138 -33.25 2.20 -5.73
C GLY A 138 -34.12 1.14 -5.03
N LYS A 139 -34.11 1.04 -3.69
CA LYS A 139 -34.95 0.12 -2.91
C LYS A 139 -35.92 0.85 -1.98
N SER A 140 -37.03 1.34 -2.54
CA SER A 140 -38.08 2.08 -1.82
C SER A 140 -38.63 1.36 -0.58
N GLY A 141 -38.71 0.02 -0.59
CA GLY A 141 -39.14 -0.76 0.57
C GLY A 141 -38.14 -0.72 1.75
N ALA A 142 -36.84 -0.63 1.48
CA ALA A 142 -35.83 -0.51 2.53
C ALA A 142 -35.86 0.89 3.16
N GLU A 143 -36.10 1.94 2.38
CA GLU A 143 -36.28 3.32 2.85
C GLU A 143 -37.47 3.46 3.80
N ALA A 144 -38.62 2.87 3.45
CA ALA A 144 -39.80 2.87 4.31
C ALA A 144 -39.55 2.17 5.65
N LEU A 145 -38.84 1.04 5.63
CA LEU A 145 -38.57 0.24 6.83
C LEU A 145 -37.57 0.94 7.77
N VAL A 146 -36.54 1.60 7.22
CA VAL A 146 -35.63 2.45 8.00
C VAL A 146 -36.36 3.66 8.59
N THR A 147 -37.26 4.29 7.83
CA THR A 147 -38.08 5.41 8.33
C THR A 147 -38.98 4.97 9.49
N GLN A 148 -39.58 3.79 9.39
CA GLN A 148 -40.39 3.22 10.46
C GLN A 148 -39.54 2.88 11.71
N LEU A 149 -38.34 2.34 11.52
CA LEU A 149 -37.40 2.09 12.61
C LEU A 149 -36.96 3.38 13.32
N LEU A 150 -36.72 4.47 12.57
CA LEU A 150 -36.37 5.77 13.15
C LEU A 150 -37.52 6.39 13.98
N GLN A 151 -38.77 6.05 13.66
CA GLN A 151 -39.95 6.53 14.40
C GLN A 151 -40.19 5.78 15.71
N ASP A 152 -39.65 4.56 15.87
CA ASP A 152 -39.82 3.74 17.07
C ASP A 152 -38.52 3.62 17.90
N PRO A 153 -38.33 4.48 18.92
CA PRO A 153 -37.15 4.46 19.78
C PRO A 153 -37.04 3.20 20.65
N ALA A 154 -38.12 2.43 20.85
CA ALA A 154 -38.05 1.16 21.59
C ALA A 154 -37.46 0.05 20.72
N LEU A 155 -37.84 -0.02 19.44
CA LEU A 155 -37.25 -0.95 18.48
C LEU A 155 -35.77 -0.66 18.24
N LEU A 156 -35.37 0.60 18.11
CA LEU A 156 -33.96 0.98 17.98
C LEU A 156 -33.11 0.54 19.18
N LYS A 157 -33.62 0.70 20.40
CA LYS A 157 -32.91 0.24 21.61
C LYS A 157 -32.77 -1.28 21.65
N SER A 158 -33.80 -2.02 21.22
CA SER A 158 -33.73 -3.49 21.17
C SER A 158 -32.72 -3.99 20.14
N LEU A 159 -32.64 -3.34 18.98
CA LEU A 159 -31.68 -3.68 17.93
C LEU A 159 -30.25 -3.24 18.24
N ALA A 160 -30.05 -2.09 18.91
CA ALA A 160 -28.75 -1.66 19.37
C ALA A 160 -28.18 -2.54 20.50
N ALA A 161 -29.05 -3.19 21.28
CA ALA A 161 -28.68 -4.14 22.31
C ALA A 161 -28.46 -5.57 21.78
N ALA A 162 -28.93 -5.86 20.55
CA ALA A 162 -28.71 -7.17 19.94
C ALA A 162 -27.24 -7.32 19.50
N PRO A 163 -26.60 -8.47 19.77
CA PRO A 163 -25.22 -8.70 19.36
C PRO A 163 -25.08 -8.67 17.83
N LYS A 164 -23.95 -8.14 17.35
CA LYS A 164 -23.63 -8.02 15.93
C LYS A 164 -23.68 -9.43 15.31
N PRO A 165 -24.57 -9.70 14.33
CA PRO A 165 -24.65 -11.04 13.76
C PRO A 165 -23.34 -11.36 13.03
N GLU A 166 -22.72 -12.48 13.39
CA GLU A 166 -21.56 -13.01 12.66
C GLU A 166 -22.00 -13.34 11.23
N ARG A 167 -21.28 -12.77 10.26
CA ARG A 167 -21.52 -13.02 8.84
C ARG A 167 -21.10 -14.46 8.53
N GLN A 168 -22.06 -15.38 8.48
CA GLN A 168 -21.82 -16.71 7.93
C GLN A 168 -21.58 -16.58 6.41
N GLU A 169 -20.32 -16.74 5.99
CA GLU A 169 -19.96 -17.02 4.60
C GLU A 169 -20.45 -18.43 4.23
N ASN A 170 -21.73 -18.56 3.84
CA ASN A 170 -22.16 -19.70 3.03
C ASN A 170 -21.93 -19.34 1.56
N GLY A 171 -20.69 -19.53 1.12
CA GLY A 171 -20.30 -19.50 -0.28
C GLY A 171 -20.77 -20.75 -1.01
N ALA A 172 -21.59 -20.52 -2.04
CA ALA A 172 -21.70 -21.27 -3.29
C ALA A 172 -21.05 -22.67 -3.34
N ALA A 173 -21.87 -23.70 -3.20
CA ALA A 173 -21.56 -25.06 -3.65
C ALA A 173 -22.84 -25.78 -4.08
N ASP A 174 -23.62 -25.20 -5.00
CA ASP A 174 -24.75 -25.87 -5.66
C ASP A 174 -25.00 -25.23 -7.04
N ALA A 175 -24.05 -25.41 -7.96
CA ALA A 175 -24.26 -25.15 -9.39
C ALA A 175 -23.28 -25.97 -10.25
N GLU A 176 -23.17 -27.27 -9.98
CA GLU A 176 -22.53 -28.20 -10.92
C GLU A 176 -23.21 -29.58 -10.88
N SER A 177 -24.51 -29.58 -11.17
CA SER A 177 -25.24 -30.78 -11.59
C SER A 177 -26.59 -30.40 -12.19
N ALA A 178 -26.64 -30.22 -13.51
CA ALA A 178 -27.73 -30.64 -14.41
C ALA A 178 -27.75 -29.81 -15.71
N ASN A 179 -27.63 -30.55 -16.83
CA ASN A 179 -27.80 -30.22 -18.25
C ASN A 179 -26.65 -29.53 -18.98
#